data_AF-A0A3S3PRB2-F1
#
_entry.id   AF-A0A3S3PRB2-F1
#
_cell.length_a   1.000
_cell.length_b   1.000
_cell.length_c   1.000
_cell.angle_alpha   90.00
_cell.angle_beta   90.00
_cell.angle_gamma   90.00
#
_symmetry.space_group_name_H-M   'P 1'
#
loop_
_entity.id
_entity.type
_entity.pdbx_description
1 polymer ?
#
loop_
_entity_poly.entity_id
_entity_poly.type
_entity_poly.pdbx_seq_one_letter_code
_entity_poly.pdbx_strand_id
1 'polypeptide(L)'
;MDKWSISDLSPSKLSNIEADCYWCLTKLLDGMQDHYTFSQPGIQHLVFKLKELVRRINEPISRHMEEEGLDFLQFSFRWFNCLLIREIPFHLVTRLWDTYLAEGDALPGFLVYIFASFLLTWSDMLGKLDFQEMVMFLQHLPTQNWTHQDLEMVLSRAYMWHTMFESSPNHLA
;
A
#
# COMPACT_ATOMS: atom_id res chain seq x y z
N MET A 1 20.10 -13.55 17.72
CA MET A 1 18.93 -12.68 17.93
C MET A 1 18.80 -12.44 19.41
N ASP A 2 18.58 -11.19 19.76
CA ASP A 2 19.18 -10.51 20.91
C ASP A 2 18.65 -10.93 22.28
N LYS A 3 19.56 -11.05 23.25
CA LYS A 3 19.30 -11.31 24.68
C LYS A 3 18.78 -10.06 25.40
N TRP A 4 17.78 -9.41 24.85
CA TRP A 4 17.25 -8.17 25.39
C TRP A 4 15.76 -8.37 25.67
N SER A 5 15.30 -7.99 26.86
CA SER A 5 13.89 -8.01 27.25
C SER A 5 13.39 -6.60 27.51
N ILE A 6 12.13 -6.32 27.16
CA ILE A 6 11.46 -5.06 27.48
C ILE A 6 11.50 -4.79 29.01
N SER A 7 11.51 -5.85 29.83
CA SER A 7 11.66 -5.77 31.28
C SER A 7 12.98 -5.16 31.74
N ASP A 8 13.99 -5.10 30.87
CA ASP A 8 15.32 -4.58 31.19
C ASP A 8 15.41 -3.05 30.99
N LEU A 9 14.36 -2.41 30.45
CA LEU A 9 14.29 -0.95 30.33
C LEU A 9 13.84 -0.28 31.62
N SER A 10 14.44 0.88 31.91
CA SER A 10 13.92 1.76 32.96
C SER A 10 12.55 2.35 32.55
N PRO A 11 11.67 2.66 33.52
CA PRO A 11 10.38 3.31 33.23
C PRO A 11 10.52 4.61 32.43
N SER A 12 11.60 5.38 32.66
CA SER A 12 11.89 6.60 31.90
C SER A 12 12.19 6.33 30.42
N LYS A 13 12.93 5.26 30.10
CA LYS A 13 13.21 4.89 28.71
C LYS A 13 11.95 4.41 28.00
N LEU A 14 11.11 3.63 28.69
CA LEU A 14 9.82 3.19 28.15
C LEU A 14 8.93 4.38 27.81
N SER A 15 8.82 5.36 28.72
CA SER A 15 8.03 6.58 28.50
C SER A 15 8.55 7.41 27.32
N ASN A 16 9.87 7.51 27.13
CA ASN A 16 10.45 8.20 25.98
C ASN A 16 10.13 7.48 24.66
N ILE A 17 10.29 6.14 24.62
CA ILE A 17 9.96 5.34 23.44
C ILE A 17 8.47 5.45 23.10
N GLU A 18 7.59 5.42 24.10
CA GLU A 18 6.15 5.62 23.91
C GLU A 18 5.85 6.99 23.29
N ALA A 19 6.47 8.06 23.81
CA ALA A 19 6.32 9.40 23.28
C ALA A 19 6.83 9.50 21.82
N ASP A 20 7.99 8.92 21.53
CA ASP A 20 8.56 8.90 20.17
C ASP A 20 7.64 8.16 19.20
N CYS A 21 7.13 6.98 19.58
CA CYS A 21 6.16 6.22 18.80
C CYS A 21 4.87 7.01 18.54
N TYR A 22 4.33 7.69 19.56
CA TYR A 22 3.13 8.51 19.44
C TYR A 22 3.33 9.65 18.44
N TRP A 23 4.43 10.39 18.55
CA TRP A 23 4.69 11.54 17.68
C TRP A 23 5.02 11.13 16.24
N CYS A 24 5.77 10.04 16.05
CA CYS A 24 6.03 9.49 14.73
C CYS A 24 4.73 9.04 14.05
N LEU A 25 3.85 8.33 14.77
CA LEU A 25 2.56 7.92 14.23
C LEU A 25 1.67 9.13 13.92
N THR A 26 1.60 10.10 14.84
CA THR A 26 0.83 11.34 14.62
C THR A 26 1.29 12.06 13.36
N LYS A 27 2.62 12.15 13.14
CA LYS A 27 3.18 12.79 11.95
C LYS A 27 2.91 12.02 10.66
N LEU A 28 3.00 10.70 10.70
CA LEU A 28 2.66 9.85 9.56
C LEU A 28 1.18 10.03 9.14
N LEU A 29 0.28 10.13 10.12
CA LEU A 29 -1.15 10.25 9.89
C LEU A 29 -1.63 11.67 9.54
N ASP A 30 -0.77 12.69 9.69
CA ASP A 30 -1.12 14.10 9.51
C ASP A 30 -1.65 14.37 8.08
N GLY A 31 -1.06 13.72 7.08
CA GLY A 31 -1.50 13.79 5.67
C GLY A 31 -2.64 12.84 5.27
N MET A 32 -3.13 12.01 6.19
CA MET A 32 -4.07 10.91 5.92
C MET A 32 -5.24 10.86 6.92
N GLN A 33 -5.56 11.98 7.55
CA GLN A 33 -6.58 12.03 8.61
C GLN A 33 -7.96 11.58 8.12
N ASP A 34 -8.31 11.92 6.88
CA ASP A 34 -9.59 11.56 6.24
C ASP A 34 -9.74 10.06 5.93
N HIS A 35 -8.69 9.27 6.12
CA HIS A 35 -8.78 7.80 6.11
C HIS A 35 -9.49 7.26 7.35
N TYR A 36 -9.46 8.00 8.46
CA TYR A 36 -9.91 7.54 9.77
C TYR A 36 -11.10 8.33 10.32
N THR A 37 -11.63 9.30 9.55
CA THR A 37 -12.87 10.00 9.89
C THR A 37 -14.12 9.18 9.55
N PHE A 38 -15.29 9.66 9.97
CA PHE A 38 -16.56 8.98 9.72
C PHE A 38 -16.75 8.69 8.22
N SER A 39 -17.14 7.45 7.91
CA SER A 39 -17.27 6.92 6.54
C SER A 39 -15.99 6.83 5.71
N GLN A 40 -14.83 7.26 6.25
CA GLN A 40 -13.49 7.10 5.65
C GLN A 40 -13.41 7.57 4.18
N PRO A 41 -13.82 8.81 3.86
CA PRO A 41 -13.89 9.31 2.49
C PRO A 41 -12.53 9.30 1.77
N GLY A 42 -11.41 9.49 2.50
CA GLY A 42 -10.08 9.46 1.91
C GLY A 42 -9.74 8.11 1.30
N ILE A 43 -10.04 7.01 2.00
CA ILE A 43 -9.83 5.66 1.49
C ILE A 43 -10.69 5.42 0.25
N GLN A 44 -11.98 5.78 0.27
CA GLN A 44 -12.86 5.60 -0.88
C GLN A 44 -12.33 6.30 -2.14
N HIS A 45 -11.83 7.53 -1.97
CA HIS A 45 -11.21 8.30 -3.05
C HIS A 45 -9.94 7.64 -3.59
N LEU A 46 -9.06 7.15 -2.71
CA LEU A 46 -7.84 6.46 -3.14
C LEU A 46 -8.11 5.12 -3.81
N VAL A 47 -9.13 4.38 -3.37
CA VAL A 47 -9.58 3.14 -4.01
C VAL A 47 -10.09 3.43 -5.43
N PHE A 48 -10.86 4.50 -5.62
CA PHE A 48 -11.29 4.94 -6.94
C PHE A 48 -10.10 5.31 -7.85
N LYS A 49 -9.14 6.09 -7.32
CA LYS A 49 -7.91 6.43 -8.06
C LYS A 49 -7.09 5.19 -8.41
N LEU A 50 -7.03 4.19 -7.53
CA LEU A 50 -6.36 2.93 -7.77
C LEU A 50 -7.01 2.18 -8.94
N LYS A 51 -8.34 2.06 -8.97
CA LYS A 51 -9.07 1.45 -10.09
C LYS A 51 -8.73 2.14 -11.41
N GLU A 52 -8.81 3.46 -11.44
CA GLU A 52 -8.51 4.26 -12.64
C GLU A 52 -7.05 4.13 -13.09
N LEU A 53 -6.10 4.13 -12.16
CA LEU A 53 -4.68 3.98 -12.47
C LEU A 53 -4.37 2.59 -13.05
N VAL A 54 -4.91 1.53 -12.43
CA VAL A 54 -4.75 0.16 -12.92
C VAL A 54 -5.35 0.00 -14.31
N ARG A 55 -6.53 0.60 -14.56
CA ARG A 55 -7.16 0.62 -15.89
C ARG A 55 -6.27 1.29 -16.95
N ARG A 56 -5.60 2.39 -16.62
CA ARG A 56 -4.68 3.10 -17.53
C ARG A 56 -3.38 2.32 -17.80
N ILE A 57 -2.85 1.62 -16.81
CA ILE A 57 -1.59 0.89 -16.93
C ILE A 57 -1.78 -0.48 -17.58
N ASN A 58 -2.84 -1.20 -17.19
CA ASN A 58 -3.10 -2.56 -17.63
C ASN A 58 -4.62 -2.78 -17.75
N GLU A 59 -5.18 -2.23 -18.82
CA GLU A 59 -6.60 -2.36 -19.16
C GLU A 59 -7.09 -3.83 -19.19
N PRO A 60 -6.35 -4.80 -19.77
CA PRO A 60 -6.80 -6.20 -19.76
C PRO A 60 -7.11 -6.76 -18.36
N ILE A 61 -6.25 -6.48 -17.37
CA ILE A 61 -6.46 -6.94 -15.99
C ILE A 61 -7.61 -6.20 -15.33
N SER A 62 -7.68 -4.87 -15.50
CA SER A 62 -8.80 -4.09 -14.96
C SER A 62 -10.14 -4.56 -15.50
N ARG A 63 -10.21 -4.88 -16.80
CA ARG A 63 -11.42 -5.39 -17.44
C ARG A 63 -11.78 -6.79 -16.94
N HIS A 64 -10.80 -7.69 -16.84
CA HIS A 64 -11.01 -9.04 -16.29
C HIS A 64 -11.60 -8.99 -14.88
N MET A 65 -11.03 -8.16 -13.99
CA MET A 65 -11.53 -7.99 -12.62
C MET A 65 -12.99 -7.47 -12.60
N GLU A 66 -13.34 -6.57 -13.52
CA GLU A 66 -14.70 -6.03 -13.64
C GLU A 66 -15.70 -7.04 -14.23
N GLU A 67 -15.27 -7.84 -15.22
CA GLU A 67 -16.07 -8.92 -15.82
C GLU A 67 -16.37 -10.04 -14.81
N GLU A 68 -15.41 -10.36 -13.95
CA GLU A 68 -15.59 -11.27 -12.81
C GLU A 68 -16.38 -10.63 -11.64
N GLY A 69 -16.73 -9.34 -11.73
CA GLY A 69 -17.54 -8.66 -10.72
C GLY A 69 -16.79 -8.30 -9.43
N LEU A 70 -15.46 -8.23 -9.47
CA LEU A 70 -14.63 -7.83 -8.33
C LEU A 70 -14.63 -6.30 -8.16
N ASP A 71 -15.12 -5.83 -7.01
CA ASP A 71 -14.99 -4.43 -6.61
C ASP A 71 -13.63 -4.23 -5.92
N PHE A 72 -12.88 -3.22 -6.37
CA PHE A 72 -11.59 -2.85 -5.79
C PHE A 72 -11.67 -2.60 -4.29
N LEU A 73 -12.80 -2.10 -3.79
CA LEU A 73 -13.00 -1.87 -2.36
C LEU A 73 -12.85 -3.16 -1.53
N GLN A 74 -13.21 -4.33 -2.08
CA GLN A 74 -13.24 -5.60 -1.35
C GLN A 74 -11.85 -6.08 -0.90
N PHE A 75 -10.78 -5.70 -1.61
CA PHE A 75 -9.41 -6.04 -1.23
C PHE A 75 -8.59 -4.82 -0.80
N SER A 76 -8.68 -3.71 -1.55
CA SER A 76 -7.77 -2.58 -1.37
C SER A 76 -8.11 -1.70 -0.17
N PHE A 77 -9.32 -1.80 0.40
CA PHE A 77 -9.66 -1.12 1.65
C PHE A 77 -8.66 -1.47 2.77
N ARG A 78 -8.34 -2.77 2.92
CA ARG A 78 -7.37 -3.24 3.92
C ARG A 78 -5.96 -2.72 3.62
N TRP A 79 -5.61 -2.61 2.34
CA TRP A 79 -4.30 -2.12 1.91
C TRP A 79 -4.12 -0.65 2.31
N PHE A 80 -5.12 0.20 2.08
CA PHE A 80 -5.06 1.62 2.47
C PHE A 80 -5.17 1.81 3.99
N ASN A 81 -6.09 1.10 4.64
CA ASN A 81 -6.29 1.23 6.08
C ASN A 81 -5.06 0.79 6.90
N CYS A 82 -4.32 -0.22 6.41
CA CYS A 82 -3.16 -0.79 7.08
C CYS A 82 -1.82 -0.52 6.36
N LEU A 83 -1.79 0.37 5.36
CA LEU A 83 -0.59 0.75 4.60
C LEU A 83 0.25 -0.44 4.10
N LEU A 84 -0.41 -1.49 3.61
CA LEU A 84 0.15 -2.80 3.18
C LEU A 84 0.89 -3.63 4.23
N ILE A 85 0.95 -3.22 5.49
CA ILE A 85 1.69 -3.96 6.55
C ILE A 85 1.15 -5.38 6.75
N ARG A 86 -0.12 -5.61 6.42
CA ARG A 86 -0.77 -6.92 6.49
C ARG A 86 -0.47 -7.84 5.29
N GLU A 87 0.08 -7.30 4.21
CA GLU A 87 0.28 -8.00 2.94
C GLU A 87 1.74 -8.39 2.71
N ILE A 88 2.69 -7.89 3.51
CA ILE A 88 4.12 -8.18 3.37
C ILE A 88 4.72 -8.70 4.69
N PRO A 89 5.82 -9.46 4.65
CA PRO A 89 6.56 -9.87 5.84
C PRO A 89 7.01 -8.69 6.70
N PHE A 90 6.97 -8.86 8.03
CA PHE A 90 7.31 -7.79 8.98
C PHE A 90 8.73 -7.24 8.80
N HIS A 91 9.70 -8.06 8.40
CA HIS A 91 11.08 -7.59 8.16
C HIS A 91 11.20 -6.62 6.98
N LEU A 92 10.21 -6.57 6.09
CA LEU A 92 10.16 -5.63 4.96
C LEU A 92 9.39 -4.35 5.29
N VAL A 93 8.62 -4.33 6.38
CA VAL A 93 7.76 -3.19 6.75
C VAL A 93 8.61 -1.94 7.01
N THR A 94 9.75 -2.07 7.68
CA THR A 94 10.67 -0.95 7.91
C THR A 94 11.17 -0.37 6.59
N ARG A 95 11.57 -1.23 5.64
CA ARG A 95 12.02 -0.77 4.32
C ARG A 95 10.90 -0.07 3.54
N LEU A 96 9.67 -0.57 3.59
CA LEU A 96 8.52 0.09 2.98
C LEU A 96 8.28 1.47 3.61
N TRP A 97 8.36 1.55 4.94
CA TRP A 97 8.18 2.78 5.70
C TRP A 97 9.29 3.81 5.46
N ASP A 98 10.53 3.39 5.16
CA ASP A 98 11.59 4.32 4.75
C ASP A 98 11.14 5.15 3.52
N THR A 99 10.48 4.51 2.56
CA THR A 99 9.91 5.20 1.40
C THR A 99 8.72 6.06 1.80
N TYR A 100 7.82 5.57 2.67
CA TYR A 100 6.67 6.37 3.11
C TYR A 100 7.08 7.67 3.81
N LEU A 101 8.08 7.58 4.69
CA LEU A 101 8.61 8.74 5.42
C LEU A 101 9.38 9.69 4.51
N ALA A 102 10.02 9.19 3.44
CA ALA A 102 10.72 10.01 2.46
C ALA A 102 9.76 10.86 1.60
N GLU A 103 8.56 10.34 1.29
CA GLU A 103 7.55 11.05 0.50
C GLU A 103 6.84 12.17 1.30
N GLY A 104 6.73 12.02 2.62
CA GLY A 104 6.10 13.02 3.49
C GLY A 104 4.65 13.32 3.09
N ASP A 105 4.32 14.59 2.88
CA ASP A 105 2.95 15.03 2.58
C ASP A 105 2.41 14.50 1.23
N ALA A 106 3.28 14.05 0.32
CA ALA A 106 2.88 13.47 -0.97
C ALA A 106 2.46 11.99 -0.85
N LEU A 107 2.68 11.36 0.31
CA LEU A 107 2.44 9.94 0.55
C LEU A 107 1.04 9.45 0.09
N PRO A 108 -0.09 10.13 0.41
CA PRO A 108 -1.41 9.61 0.05
C PRO A 108 -1.58 9.42 -1.46
N GLY A 109 -1.01 10.34 -2.25
CA GLY A 109 -0.99 10.24 -3.71
C GLY A 109 -0.08 9.10 -4.18
N PHE A 110 1.12 9.00 -3.59
CA PHE A 110 2.09 7.97 -3.97
C PHE A 110 1.65 6.54 -3.63
N LEU A 111 0.88 6.35 -2.56
CA LEU A 111 0.32 5.05 -2.18
C LEU A 111 -0.49 4.41 -3.31
N VAL A 112 -1.21 5.21 -4.10
CA VAL A 112 -1.97 4.70 -5.26
C VAL A 112 -1.05 4.00 -6.25
N TYR A 113 0.13 4.57 -6.52
CA TYR A 113 1.12 3.99 -7.43
C TYR A 113 1.80 2.76 -6.83
N ILE A 114 2.13 2.80 -5.54
CA ILE A 114 2.69 1.63 -4.83
C ILE A 114 1.69 0.47 -4.89
N PHE A 115 0.41 0.72 -4.65
CA PHE A 115 -0.60 -0.33 -4.58
C PHE A 115 -0.99 -0.85 -5.95
N ALA A 116 -1.01 0.02 -6.97
CA ALA A 116 -1.15 -0.41 -8.36
C ALA A 116 0.03 -1.30 -8.76
N SER A 117 1.26 -0.93 -8.38
CA SER A 117 2.45 -1.73 -8.64
C SER A 117 2.32 -3.07 -7.92
N PHE A 118 2.00 -3.07 -6.64
CA PHE A 118 1.84 -4.27 -5.84
C PHE A 118 0.79 -5.24 -6.43
N LEU A 119 -0.37 -4.74 -6.85
CA LEU A 119 -1.41 -5.53 -7.53
C LEU A 119 -0.88 -6.12 -8.85
N LEU A 120 -0.26 -5.29 -9.69
CA LEU A 120 0.22 -5.66 -11.01
C LEU A 120 1.50 -6.51 -10.99
N THR A 121 2.08 -6.80 -9.83
CA THR A 121 3.05 -7.91 -9.68
C THR A 121 2.39 -9.26 -9.99
N TRP A 122 1.08 -9.36 -9.81
CA TRP A 122 0.33 -10.60 -9.92
C TRP A 122 -0.58 -10.67 -11.15
N SER A 123 -0.42 -9.77 -12.13
CA SER A 123 -1.29 -9.67 -13.31
C SER A 123 -1.50 -11.02 -14.02
N ASP A 124 -0.42 -11.76 -14.23
CA ASP A 124 -0.46 -13.03 -14.98
C ASP A 124 -1.21 -14.15 -14.25
N MET A 125 -1.28 -14.06 -12.91
CA MET A 125 -2.09 -14.95 -12.09
C MET A 125 -3.53 -14.46 -12.08
N LEU A 126 -3.75 -13.19 -11.74
CA LEU A 126 -5.08 -12.57 -11.63
C LEU A 126 -5.93 -12.75 -12.89
N GLY A 127 -5.33 -12.62 -14.08
CA GLY A 127 -6.02 -12.81 -15.35
C GLY A 127 -6.50 -14.24 -15.65
N LYS A 128 -6.25 -15.20 -14.75
CA LYS A 128 -6.67 -16.60 -14.88
C LYS A 128 -7.66 -17.04 -13.79
N LEU A 129 -7.87 -16.19 -12.78
CA LEU A 129 -8.71 -16.51 -11.63
C LEU A 129 -10.15 -16.10 -11.88
N ASP A 130 -11.09 -16.90 -11.40
CA ASP A 130 -12.48 -16.46 -11.26
C ASP A 130 -12.68 -15.54 -10.05
N PHE A 131 -13.88 -14.98 -9.88
CA PHE A 131 -14.20 -14.12 -8.72
C PHE A 131 -13.77 -14.70 -7.36
N GLN A 132 -14.11 -15.95 -7.05
CA GLN A 132 -13.85 -16.53 -5.72
C GLN A 132 -12.35 -16.73 -5.49
N GLU A 133 -11.66 -17.27 -6.50
CA GLU A 133 -10.22 -17.46 -6.47
C GLU A 133 -9.48 -16.12 -6.33
N MET A 134 -9.93 -15.09 -7.04
CA MET A 134 -9.33 -13.77 -7.04
C MET A 134 -9.47 -13.07 -5.69
N VAL A 135 -10.65 -13.14 -5.06
CA VAL A 135 -10.86 -12.64 -3.69
C VAL A 135 -9.93 -13.35 -2.70
N MET A 136 -9.89 -14.69 -2.74
CA MET A 136 -9.04 -15.47 -1.84
C MET A 136 -7.55 -15.16 -2.05
N PHE A 137 -7.12 -15.03 -3.29
CA PHE A 137 -5.74 -14.71 -3.65
C PHE A 137 -5.34 -13.32 -3.17
N LEU A 138 -6.16 -12.29 -3.43
CA LEU A 138 -5.88 -10.91 -3.02
C LEU A 138 -5.92 -10.71 -1.50
N GLN A 139 -6.65 -11.55 -0.77
CA GLN A 139 -6.63 -11.56 0.70
C GLN A 139 -5.43 -12.31 1.30
N HIS A 140 -4.74 -13.14 0.50
CA HIS A 140 -3.65 -14.02 0.93
C HIS A 140 -2.51 -14.07 -0.10
N LEU A 141 -1.97 -12.90 -0.46
CA LEU A 141 -0.89 -12.80 -1.43
C LEU A 141 0.36 -13.58 -0.97
N PRO A 142 1.06 -14.28 -1.88
CA PRO A 142 2.18 -15.14 -1.52
C PRO A 142 3.48 -14.33 -1.37
N THR A 143 3.52 -13.45 -0.37
CA THR A 143 4.65 -12.55 -0.08
C THR A 143 5.59 -13.09 1.00
N GLN A 144 5.33 -14.26 1.58
CA GLN A 144 6.03 -14.75 2.78
C GLN A 144 7.55 -14.87 2.57
N ASN A 145 7.97 -15.18 1.35
CA ASN A 145 9.37 -15.35 0.97
C ASN A 145 9.96 -14.11 0.28
N TRP A 146 9.25 -12.98 0.27
CA TRP A 146 9.76 -11.75 -0.34
C TRP A 146 11.01 -11.25 0.38
N THR A 147 11.92 -10.77 -0.44
CA THR A 147 13.16 -10.11 -0.03
C THR A 147 13.04 -8.60 -0.20
N HIS A 148 14.08 -7.87 0.22
CA HIS A 148 14.17 -6.44 -0.08
C HIS A 148 14.10 -6.19 -1.59
N GLN A 149 14.70 -7.05 -2.44
CA GLN A 149 14.71 -6.85 -3.89
C GLN A 149 13.29 -6.91 -4.48
N ASP A 150 12.44 -7.83 -4.01
CA ASP A 150 11.05 -7.92 -4.48
C ASP A 150 10.27 -6.65 -4.15
N LEU A 151 10.46 -6.13 -2.93
CA LEU A 151 9.85 -4.85 -2.52
C LEU A 151 10.41 -3.67 -3.33
N GLU A 152 11.73 -3.61 -3.56
CA GLU A 152 12.36 -2.56 -4.38
C GLU A 152 11.80 -2.54 -5.79
N MET A 153 11.52 -3.69 -6.39
CA MET A 153 10.92 -3.77 -7.73
C MET A 153 9.52 -3.13 -7.74
N VAL A 154 8.72 -3.38 -6.70
CA VAL A 154 7.40 -2.76 -6.54
C VAL A 154 7.54 -1.24 -6.40
N LEU A 155 8.41 -0.76 -5.52
CA LEU A 155 8.62 0.66 -5.27
C LEU A 155 9.20 1.39 -6.48
N SER A 156 10.16 0.78 -7.18
CA SER A 156 10.78 1.34 -8.38
C SER A 156 9.76 1.51 -9.50
N ARG A 157 8.92 0.49 -9.75
CA ARG A 157 7.85 0.58 -10.75
C ARG A 157 6.80 1.61 -10.37
N ALA A 158 6.46 1.73 -9.09
CA ALA A 158 5.57 2.77 -8.60
C ALA A 158 6.13 4.17 -8.87
N TYR A 159 7.41 4.39 -8.58
CA TYR A 159 8.09 5.66 -8.86
C TYR A 159 8.15 6.00 -10.36
N MET A 160 8.44 5.01 -11.21
CA MET A 160 8.41 5.20 -12.67
C MET A 160 7.01 5.62 -13.15
N TRP A 161 5.96 4.98 -12.68
CA TRP A 161 4.59 5.36 -13.06
C TRP A 161 4.21 6.72 -12.51
N HIS A 162 4.54 7.01 -11.26
CA HIS A 162 4.31 8.31 -10.66
C HIS A 162 4.91 9.43 -11.52
N THR A 163 6.18 9.30 -11.88
CA THR A 163 6.86 10.29 -12.74
C THR A 163 6.22 10.40 -14.13
N MET A 164 5.90 9.29 -14.79
CA MET A 164 5.28 9.28 -16.13
C MET A 164 3.90 9.96 -16.16
N PHE A 165 3.05 9.69 -15.17
CA PHE A 165 1.68 10.18 -15.15
C PHE A 165 1.55 11.58 -14.53
N GLU A 166 2.45 11.99 -13.63
CA GLU A 166 2.51 13.39 -13.16
C GLU A 166 3.17 14.34 -14.17
N SER A 167 4.19 13.88 -14.91
CA SER A 167 4.84 14.69 -15.94
C SER A 167 4.04 14.84 -17.24
N SER A 168 2.83 14.27 -17.30
CA SER A 168 1.96 14.27 -18.48
C SER A 168 0.68 15.12 -18.27
N PRO A 169 0.78 16.45 -18.13
CA PRO A 169 -0.39 17.33 -17.97
C PRO A 169 -1.29 17.44 -19.22
N ASN A 170 -0.94 16.84 -20.37
CA ASN A 170 -1.62 17.08 -21.66
C ASN A 170 -2.53 15.96 -22.19
N HIS A 171 -3.00 15.02 -21.35
CA HIS A 171 -4.00 14.02 -21.77
C HIS A 171 -5.36 14.13 -21.06
N LEU A 172 -5.61 15.25 -20.38
CA LEU A 172 -6.95 15.61 -19.92
C LEU A 172 -7.63 16.51 -20.98
N ALA A 173 -8.10 15.89 -22.05
CA ALA A 173 -9.04 16.48 -23.00
C ALA A 173 -10.24 15.54 -23.16
#